data_AF-A0A1G3AD01-F1
#
_entry.id   AF-A0A1G3AD01-F1
#
_cell.length_a   1.000
_cell.length_b   1.000
_cell.length_c   1.000
_cell.angle_alpha   90.00
_cell.angle_beta   90.00
_cell.angle_gamma   90.00
#
_symmetry.space_group_name_H-M   'P 1'
#
loop_
_entity.id
_entity.type
_entity.pdbx_description
1 polymer ?
#
loop_
_entity_poly.entity_id
_entity_poly.type
_entity_poly.pdbx_seq_one_letter_code
_entity_poly.pdbx_strand_id
1 'polypeptide(L)'
;MSDENQRLWRLLWRWSIAYAVMMAALSASLAFGDKPALKLRRSTDGTLFILPDLPAGTPYEVAEVTAAKNGCWVTYAWIAAGRPKAATYSLPYLLDGEPIPPGPIPPEPKPPVPPDPKPPAPPEPTPGPVALQVLMVYDPANLPGLGPKADGLWAKSVRDYLDSHCAKDELKRPRWRIWPINVGDVEKATGWKPVFDDAKAEAAKAGVPWIVVLDPSGKKLASQVLPESDGAVLELLQKWGGK
;
A
#
# COMPACT_ATOMS: atom_id res chain seq x y z
N MET A 1 -37.10 12.59 45.71
CA MET A 1 -36.18 11.57 45.15
C MET A 1 -34.96 11.55 46.06
N SER A 2 -34.63 10.43 46.70
CA SER A 2 -33.55 10.38 47.69
C SER A 2 -32.18 10.63 47.04
N ASP A 3 -31.22 11.18 47.79
CA ASP A 3 -29.84 11.40 47.34
C ASP A 3 -29.18 10.13 46.80
N GLU A 4 -29.57 8.98 47.36
CA GLU A 4 -29.13 7.66 46.92
C GLU A 4 -29.58 7.34 45.48
N ASN A 5 -30.81 7.70 45.13
CA ASN A 5 -31.31 7.54 43.76
C ASN A 5 -30.59 8.45 42.77
N GLN A 6 -30.20 9.67 43.17
CA GLN A 6 -29.41 10.53 42.30
C GLN A 6 -27.98 10.02 42.10
N ARG A 7 -27.35 9.46 43.14
CA ARG A 7 -26.02 8.83 43.02
C ARG A 7 -26.06 7.62 42.09
N LEU A 8 -27.06 6.75 42.24
CA LEU A 8 -27.24 5.59 41.36
C LEU A 8 -27.49 6.02 39.91
N TRP A 9 -28.28 7.06 39.69
CA TRP A 9 -28.54 7.56 38.33
C TRP A 9 -27.28 8.12 37.67
N ARG A 10 -26.43 8.86 38.40
CA ARG A 10 -25.14 9.35 37.88
C ARG A 10 -24.15 8.23 37.61
N LEU A 11 -24.14 7.18 38.43
CA LEU A 11 -23.32 5.98 38.19
C LEU A 11 -23.79 5.24 36.95
N LEU A 12 -25.08 4.95 36.82
CA LEU A 12 -25.65 4.28 35.65
C LEU A 12 -25.41 5.08 34.36
N TRP A 13 -25.53 6.41 34.42
CA TRP A 13 -25.23 7.27 33.28
C TRP A 13 -23.75 7.18 32.87
N ARG A 14 -22.81 7.24 33.84
CA ARG A 14 -21.37 7.06 33.58
C ARG A 14 -21.04 5.68 32.99
N TRP A 15 -21.64 4.62 33.51
CA TRP A 15 -21.47 3.26 32.98
C TRP A 15 -22.05 3.10 31.58
N SER A 16 -23.18 3.76 31.28
CA SER A 16 -23.77 3.74 29.93
C SER A 16 -22.90 4.45 28.89
N ILE A 17 -22.25 5.56 29.27
CA ILE A 17 -21.31 6.26 28.39
C ILE A 17 -20.05 5.42 28.18
N ALA A 18 -19.47 4.87 29.24
CA ALA A 18 -18.30 4.00 29.14
C ALA A 18 -18.57 2.76 28.27
N TYR A 19 -19.75 2.15 28.42
CA TYR A 19 -20.17 1.02 27.59
C TYR A 19 -20.39 1.42 26.12
N ALA A 20 -21.01 2.57 25.86
CA ALA A 20 -21.19 3.08 24.51
C ALA A 20 -19.84 3.40 23.82
N VAL A 21 -18.87 3.96 24.55
CA VAL A 21 -17.51 4.22 24.07
C VAL A 21 -16.77 2.91 23.79
N MET A 22 -16.88 1.92 24.68
CA MET A 22 -16.27 0.59 24.50
C MET A 22 -16.84 -0.13 23.28
N MET A 23 -18.16 -0.09 23.09
CA MET A 23 -18.82 -0.69 21.94
C MET A 23 -18.51 0.05 20.64
N ALA A 24 -18.37 1.39 20.68
CA ALA A 24 -17.92 2.17 19.54
C ALA A 24 -16.46 1.87 19.16
N ALA A 25 -15.58 1.67 20.14
CA ALA A 25 -14.18 1.26 19.91
C ALA A 25 -14.08 -0.16 19.32
N LEU A 26 -14.91 -1.10 19.79
CA LEU A 26 -15.00 -2.44 19.24
C LEU A 26 -15.52 -2.44 17.79
N SER A 27 -16.48 -1.56 17.49
CA SER A 27 -17.06 -1.38 16.16
C SER A 27 -16.11 -0.68 15.17
N ALA A 28 -15.34 0.30 15.65
CA ALA A 28 -14.37 1.05 14.85
C ALA A 28 -13.19 0.18 14.38
N SER A 29 -12.90 -0.92 15.08
CA SER A 29 -11.84 -1.87 14.70
C SER A 29 -12.14 -2.63 13.39
N LEU A 30 -13.38 -2.58 12.89
CA LEU A 30 -13.82 -3.27 11.66
C LEU A 30 -14.12 -2.33 10.49
N ALA A 31 -14.04 -1.01 10.68
CA ALA A 31 -14.35 -0.02 9.64
C ALA A 31 -13.12 0.85 9.37
N PHE A 32 -12.24 0.39 8.48
CA PHE A 32 -11.18 1.21 7.87
C PHE A 32 -11.80 2.19 6.86
N GLY A 33 -12.61 3.13 7.33
CA GLY A 33 -13.00 4.32 6.57
C GLY A 33 -11.90 5.39 6.67
N ASP A 34 -11.90 6.33 5.72
CA ASP A 34 -10.96 7.45 5.65
C ASP A 34 -10.75 8.12 7.02
N LYS A 35 -9.55 7.97 7.57
CA LYS A 35 -9.15 8.62 8.83
C LYS A 35 -8.99 10.12 8.55
N PRO A 36 -9.64 11.02 9.31
CA PRO A 36 -9.43 12.45 9.12
C PRO A 36 -7.98 12.80 9.40
N ALA A 37 -7.42 13.73 8.62
CA ALA A 37 -6.08 14.26 8.88
C ALA A 37 -6.05 14.99 10.23
N LEU A 38 -4.91 15.01 10.91
CA LEU A 38 -4.72 15.81 12.11
C LEU A 38 -4.18 17.20 11.74
N LYS A 39 -4.71 18.24 12.37
CA LYS A 39 -4.20 19.61 12.25
C LYS A 39 -3.71 20.11 13.60
N LEU A 40 -2.50 20.65 13.60
CA LEU A 40 -1.99 21.42 14.71
C LEU A 40 -2.68 22.80 14.71
N ARG A 41 -3.30 23.15 15.82
CA ARG A 41 -3.95 24.43 16.07
C ARG A 41 -3.28 25.09 17.26
N ARG A 42 -3.18 26.42 17.23
CA ARG A 42 -2.73 27.22 18.36
C ARG A 42 -3.91 28.00 18.91
N SER A 43 -4.15 27.89 20.20
CA SER A 43 -5.15 28.68 20.93
C SER A 43 -4.66 30.10 21.18
N THR A 44 -5.57 30.98 21.58
CA THR A 44 -5.31 32.40 21.86
C THR A 44 -4.36 32.62 23.03
N ASP A 45 -4.28 31.66 23.96
CA ASP A 45 -3.32 31.61 25.07
C ASP A 45 -1.93 31.06 24.65
N GLY A 46 -1.77 30.68 23.39
CA GLY A 46 -0.53 30.13 22.85
C GLY A 46 -0.41 28.62 22.97
N THR A 47 -1.35 27.94 23.63
CA THR A 47 -1.37 26.48 23.80
C THR A 47 -1.58 25.78 22.45
N LEU A 48 -0.81 24.73 22.19
CA LEU A 48 -0.93 23.92 20.98
C LEU A 48 -1.87 22.75 21.21
N PHE A 49 -2.80 22.55 20.28
CA PHE A 49 -3.76 21.45 20.27
C PHE A 49 -3.67 20.70 18.95
N ILE A 50 -3.78 19.39 19.01
CA ILE A 50 -3.94 18.55 17.82
C ILE A 50 -5.41 18.20 17.73
N LEU A 51 -6.04 18.53 16.60
CA LEU A 51 -7.46 18.30 16.37
C LEU A 51 -7.66 17.54 15.04
N PRO A 52 -8.65 16.64 14.95
CA PRO A 52 -9.02 16.04 13.68
C PRO A 52 -9.62 17.09 12.74
N ASP A 53 -9.29 16.99 11.45
CA ASP A 53 -9.80 17.88 10.40
C ASP A 53 -11.22 17.47 10.01
N LEU A 54 -12.17 17.80 10.88
CA LEU A 54 -13.59 17.54 10.69
C LEU A 54 -14.31 18.77 10.10
N PRO A 55 -15.44 18.58 9.39
CA PRO A 55 -16.29 19.69 8.97
C PRO A 55 -16.66 20.60 10.14
N ALA A 56 -16.73 21.90 9.90
CA ALA A 56 -17.06 22.89 10.93
C ALA A 56 -18.39 22.54 11.62
N GLY A 57 -18.41 22.60 12.95
CA GLY A 57 -19.59 22.27 13.76
C GLY A 57 -19.80 20.77 14.04
N THR A 58 -18.91 19.89 13.56
CA THR A 58 -18.96 18.47 13.91
C THR A 58 -18.54 18.27 15.38
N PRO A 59 -19.41 17.75 16.26
CA PRO A 59 -19.04 17.46 17.63
C PRO A 59 -18.03 16.31 17.65
N TYR A 60 -16.96 16.48 18.41
CA TYR A 60 -15.96 15.46 18.67
C TYR A 60 -15.59 15.45 20.16
N GLU A 61 -15.13 14.31 20.63
CA GLU A 61 -14.64 14.10 21.99
C GLU A 61 -13.29 13.39 21.94
N VAL A 62 -12.37 13.81 22.81
CA VAL A 62 -11.10 13.09 23.03
C VAL A 62 -11.39 12.00 24.05
N ALA A 63 -11.42 10.75 23.59
CA ALA A 63 -11.86 9.63 24.42
C ALA A 63 -10.77 9.18 25.41
N GLU A 64 -9.51 9.16 24.98
CA GLU A 64 -8.39 8.72 25.80
C GLU A 64 -7.05 9.24 25.26
N VAL A 65 -6.15 9.61 26.17
CA VAL A 65 -4.72 9.82 25.89
C VAL A 65 -3.93 8.80 26.70
N THR A 66 -3.34 7.82 26.03
CA THR A 66 -2.59 6.74 26.69
C THR A 66 -1.10 6.92 26.42
N ALA A 67 -0.30 7.00 27.48
CA ALA A 67 1.15 7.05 27.33
C ALA A 67 1.70 5.73 26.76
N ALA A 68 2.68 5.82 25.87
CA ALA A 68 3.39 4.70 25.27
C ALA A 68 4.90 4.90 25.41
N LYS A 69 5.67 3.80 25.31
CA LYS A 69 7.14 3.82 25.47
C LYS A 69 7.84 4.85 24.57
N ASN A 70 7.24 5.22 23.43
CA ASN A 70 7.79 6.14 22.43
C ASN A 70 6.81 7.27 22.04
N GLY A 71 5.94 7.73 22.96
CA GLY A 71 5.00 8.82 22.68
C GLY A 71 3.66 8.65 23.40
N CYS A 72 2.57 9.12 22.80
CA CYS A 72 1.22 8.86 23.29
C CYS A 72 0.29 8.43 22.16
N TRP A 73 -0.71 7.64 22.52
CA TRP A 73 -1.84 7.34 21.65
C TRP A 73 -2.98 8.29 22.01
N VAL A 74 -3.56 8.93 21.00
CA VAL A 74 -4.76 9.76 21.19
C VAL A 74 -5.89 9.16 20.38
N THR A 75 -7.01 8.90 21.04
CA THR A 75 -8.23 8.43 20.38
C THR A 75 -9.26 9.54 20.33
N TYR A 76 -9.70 9.89 19.12
CA TYR A 76 -10.80 10.82 18.89
C TYR A 76 -12.06 10.04 18.52
N ALA A 77 -13.19 10.43 19.08
CA ALA A 77 -14.53 9.96 18.70
C ALA A 77 -15.35 11.14 18.17
N TRP A 78 -16.15 10.92 17.12
CA TRP A 78 -17.02 11.95 16.53
C TRP A 78 -18.26 11.35 15.88
N ILE A 79 -19.26 12.19 15.57
CA ILE A 79 -20.45 11.78 14.82
C ILE A 79 -20.36 12.28 13.38
N ALA A 80 -20.41 11.37 12.41
CA ALA A 80 -20.46 11.72 10.99
C ALA A 80 -21.71 11.09 10.36
N ALA A 81 -22.56 11.93 9.75
CA ALA A 81 -23.83 11.49 9.14
C ALA A 81 -24.71 10.65 10.09
N GLY A 82 -24.80 11.06 11.36
CA GLY A 82 -25.58 10.37 12.39
C GLY A 82 -24.98 9.06 12.90
N ARG A 83 -23.76 8.69 12.50
CA ARG A 83 -23.08 7.48 12.96
C ARG A 83 -21.84 7.82 13.79
N PRO A 84 -21.60 7.11 14.92
CA PRO A 84 -20.37 7.28 15.68
C PRO A 84 -19.18 6.73 14.90
N LYS A 85 -18.06 7.44 14.97
CA LYS A 85 -16.76 7.07 14.41
C LYS A 85 -15.68 7.28 15.47
N ALA A 86 -14.60 6.50 15.40
CA ALA A 86 -13.43 6.70 16.23
C ALA A 86 -12.15 6.42 15.44
N ALA A 87 -11.07 7.12 15.77
CA ALA A 87 -9.74 6.89 15.22
C ALA A 87 -8.66 7.15 16.26
N THR A 88 -7.67 6.25 16.28
CA THR A 88 -6.49 6.32 17.16
C THR A 88 -5.27 6.73 16.37
N TYR A 89 -4.51 7.67 16.92
CA TYR A 89 -3.31 8.25 16.33
C TYR A 89 -2.11 8.06 17.25
N SER A 90 -0.95 7.72 16.66
CA SER A 90 0.33 7.73 17.36
C SER A 90 0.91 9.13 17.29
N LEU A 91 1.15 9.76 18.43
CA LEU A 91 1.87 11.03 18.51
C LEU A 91 3.27 10.79 19.09
N PRO A 92 4.34 11.21 18.39
CA PRO A 92 5.72 10.89 18.78
C PRO A 92 6.26 11.71 19.97
N TYR A 93 5.43 12.44 20.72
CA TYR A 93 5.91 13.37 21.78
C TYR A 93 5.27 13.18 23.15
N LEU A 94 6.13 13.33 24.17
CA LEU A 94 5.81 13.45 25.60
C LEU A 94 5.10 14.79 25.84
N LEU A 95 3.92 14.75 26.46
CA LEU A 95 3.09 15.93 26.74
C LEU A 95 3.64 16.78 27.91
N ASP A 96 4.62 16.28 28.65
CA ASP A 96 5.19 16.95 29.82
C ASP A 96 6.66 17.26 29.57
N GLY A 97 6.95 18.54 29.38
CA GLY A 97 8.30 19.03 29.14
C GLY A 97 9.17 18.94 30.40
N GLU A 98 10.23 18.16 30.30
CA GLU A 98 11.55 18.71 30.56
C GLU A 98 12.34 18.64 29.24
N PRO A 99 12.99 19.73 28.79
CA PRO A 99 13.98 19.61 27.74
C PRO A 99 15.03 18.64 28.25
N ILE A 100 15.26 17.56 27.51
CA ILE A 100 16.40 16.68 27.79
C ILE A 100 17.62 17.60 27.80
N PRO A 101 18.34 17.75 28.94
CA PRO A 101 19.53 18.56 28.96
C PRO A 101 20.44 18.05 27.85
N PRO A 102 21.07 18.93 27.05
CA PRO A 102 21.99 18.48 26.03
C PRO A 102 22.99 17.53 26.71
N GLY A 103 22.94 16.26 26.34
CA GLY A 103 23.94 15.31 26.78
C GLY A 103 25.32 15.86 26.43
N PRO A 104 26.38 15.42 27.12
CA PRO A 104 27.74 15.82 26.78
C PRO A 104 27.90 15.68 25.27
N ILE A 105 28.29 16.80 24.62
CA ILE A 105 28.52 16.86 23.18
C ILE A 105 29.47 15.70 22.88
N PRO A 106 29.03 14.67 22.13
CA PRO A 106 29.92 13.62 21.71
C PRO A 106 31.09 14.29 20.99
N PRO A 107 32.34 13.84 21.17
CA PRO A 107 33.46 14.37 20.39
C PRO A 107 33.02 14.42 18.93
N GLU A 108 33.28 15.55 18.27
CA GLU A 108 32.90 15.76 16.88
C GLU A 108 33.14 14.47 16.10
N PRO A 109 32.10 13.92 15.44
CA PRO A 109 32.30 12.80 14.56
C PRO A 109 33.44 13.20 13.63
N LYS A 110 34.54 12.43 13.64
CA LYS A 110 35.49 12.48 12.52
C LYS A 110 34.63 12.48 11.26
N PRO A 111 34.90 13.37 10.29
CA PRO A 111 34.17 13.38 9.04
C PRO A 111 33.96 11.93 8.62
N PRO A 112 32.72 11.49 8.36
CA PRO A 112 32.52 10.12 7.93
C PRO A 112 33.48 9.94 6.76
N VAL A 113 34.43 9.01 6.93
CA VAL A 113 35.17 8.51 5.78
C VAL A 113 34.07 8.15 4.80
N PRO A 114 34.01 8.78 3.61
CA PRO A 114 32.96 8.49 2.65
C PRO A 114 32.92 6.97 2.57
N PRO A 115 31.76 6.32 2.81
CA PRO A 115 31.70 4.89 2.76
C PRO A 115 32.35 4.50 1.44
N ASP A 116 33.40 3.68 1.51
CA ASP A 116 34.05 3.16 0.31
C ASP A 116 32.92 2.75 -0.63
N PRO A 117 32.95 3.19 -1.89
CA PRO A 117 31.90 2.90 -2.85
C PRO A 117 31.55 1.43 -2.70
N LYS A 118 30.34 1.14 -2.19
CA LYS A 118 29.93 -0.24 -1.95
C LYS A 118 30.20 -0.94 -3.29
N PRO A 119 31.08 -1.96 -3.32
CA PRO A 119 31.39 -2.63 -4.57
C PRO A 119 30.05 -2.94 -5.23
N PRO A 120 29.87 -2.62 -6.53
CA PRO A 120 28.64 -2.93 -7.23
C PRO A 120 28.28 -4.35 -6.86
N ALA A 121 27.05 -4.56 -6.35
CA ALA A 121 26.61 -5.89 -6.00
C ALA A 121 26.98 -6.81 -7.17
N PRO A 122 27.65 -7.95 -6.93
CA PRO A 122 28.03 -8.85 -8.00
C PRO A 122 26.81 -9.05 -8.89
N PRO A 123 26.93 -8.88 -10.22
CA PRO A 123 25.79 -9.10 -11.10
C PRO A 123 25.22 -10.45 -10.74
N GLU A 124 23.93 -10.48 -10.37
CA GLU A 124 23.25 -11.74 -10.07
C GLU A 124 23.51 -12.67 -11.27
N PRO A 125 23.97 -13.90 -11.03
CA PRO A 125 24.31 -14.82 -12.11
C PRO A 125 23.11 -14.88 -13.04
N THR A 126 23.31 -14.48 -14.29
CA THR A 126 22.26 -14.47 -15.30
C THR A 126 21.70 -15.88 -15.36
N PRO A 127 20.41 -16.08 -15.03
CA PRO A 127 19.79 -17.39 -15.18
C PRO A 127 20.06 -17.88 -16.60
N GLY A 128 20.51 -19.13 -16.73
CA GLY A 128 20.62 -19.77 -18.05
C GLY A 128 19.28 -19.71 -18.78
N PRO A 129 19.22 -19.94 -20.10
CA PRO A 129 17.99 -19.84 -20.88
C PRO A 129 16.87 -20.68 -20.24
N VAL A 130 15.82 -20.01 -19.76
CA VAL A 130 14.67 -20.64 -19.11
C VAL A 130 13.45 -20.48 -20.01
N ALA A 131 12.66 -21.54 -20.19
CA ALA A 131 11.40 -21.48 -20.92
C ALA A 131 10.38 -20.60 -20.17
N LEU A 132 10.13 -19.40 -20.67
CA LEU A 132 9.34 -18.40 -19.95
C LEU A 132 7.83 -18.71 -19.95
N GLN A 133 7.10 -18.11 -19.01
CA GLN A 133 5.67 -17.85 -19.16
C GLN A 133 5.43 -16.36 -18.95
N VAL A 134 4.64 -15.74 -19.82
CA VAL A 134 4.49 -14.27 -19.81
C VAL A 134 3.02 -13.87 -19.81
N LEU A 135 2.63 -13.00 -18.89
CA LEU A 135 1.31 -12.37 -18.89
C LEU A 135 1.48 -10.87 -19.07
N MET A 136 0.85 -10.31 -20.09
CA MET A 136 0.70 -8.87 -20.25
C MET A 136 -0.76 -8.50 -20.01
N VAL A 137 -1.00 -7.50 -19.16
CA VAL A 137 -2.34 -6.95 -18.92
C VAL A 137 -2.42 -5.49 -19.33
N TYR A 138 -3.55 -5.10 -19.92
CA TYR A 138 -3.80 -3.73 -20.38
C TYR A 138 -5.24 -3.32 -20.10
N ASP A 139 -5.52 -2.02 -20.09
CA ASP A 139 -6.89 -1.52 -20.03
C ASP A 139 -7.40 -1.18 -21.44
N PRO A 140 -8.44 -1.86 -21.96
CA PRO A 140 -8.98 -1.56 -23.27
C PRO A 140 -9.53 -0.13 -23.38
N ALA A 141 -10.00 0.48 -22.28
CA ALA A 141 -10.52 1.84 -22.29
C ALA A 141 -9.42 2.89 -22.49
N ASN A 142 -8.17 2.56 -22.16
CA ASN A 142 -7.03 3.45 -22.27
C ASN A 142 -6.15 3.16 -23.52
N LEU A 143 -6.58 2.28 -24.42
CA LEU A 143 -5.81 1.94 -25.63
C LEU A 143 -5.34 3.16 -26.45
N PRO A 144 -6.19 4.16 -26.73
CA PRO A 144 -5.75 5.34 -27.49
C PRO A 144 -4.68 6.17 -26.78
N GLY A 145 -4.62 6.08 -25.44
CA GLY A 145 -3.68 6.82 -24.60
C GLY A 145 -2.35 6.10 -24.32
N LEU A 146 -2.19 4.85 -24.78
CA LEU A 146 -0.97 4.08 -24.52
C LEU A 146 0.26 4.59 -25.29
N GLY A 147 0.06 5.27 -26.43
CA GLY A 147 1.14 5.75 -27.26
C GLY A 147 2.11 4.61 -27.64
N PRO A 148 3.44 4.82 -27.55
CA PRO A 148 4.45 3.80 -27.87
C PRO A 148 4.33 2.49 -27.08
N LYS A 149 3.70 2.50 -25.89
CA LYS A 149 3.47 1.29 -25.09
C LYS A 149 2.53 0.30 -25.77
N ALA A 150 1.66 0.78 -26.67
CA ALA A 150 0.82 -0.08 -27.49
C ALA A 150 1.67 -0.98 -28.40
N ASP A 151 2.75 -0.43 -28.97
CA ASP A 151 3.62 -1.18 -29.86
C ASP A 151 4.30 -2.33 -29.11
N GLY A 152 4.74 -2.11 -27.86
CA GLY A 152 5.32 -3.17 -27.03
C GLY A 152 4.39 -4.37 -26.77
N LEU A 153 3.07 -4.17 -26.73
CA LEU A 153 2.08 -5.26 -26.55
C LEU A 153 1.91 -6.10 -27.82
N TRP A 154 1.95 -5.47 -29.00
CA TRP A 154 1.57 -6.12 -30.26
C TRP A 154 2.68 -6.22 -31.30
N ALA A 155 3.89 -5.77 -30.96
CA ALA A 155 5.05 -5.83 -31.83
C ALA A 155 5.31 -7.26 -32.27
N LYS A 156 5.55 -7.41 -33.59
CA LYS A 156 5.86 -8.71 -34.19
C LYS A 156 7.11 -9.32 -33.56
N SER A 157 8.14 -8.51 -33.32
CA SER A 157 9.41 -8.91 -32.73
C SER A 157 9.25 -9.53 -31.34
N VAL A 158 8.44 -8.91 -30.48
CA VAL A 158 8.10 -9.43 -29.14
C VAL A 158 7.34 -10.76 -29.23
N ARG A 159 6.35 -10.86 -30.13
CA ARG A 159 5.57 -12.11 -30.31
C ARG A 159 6.41 -13.26 -30.84
N ASP A 160 7.23 -13.02 -31.85
CA ASP A 160 8.15 -14.03 -32.40
C ASP A 160 9.12 -14.56 -31.33
N TYR A 161 9.61 -13.67 -30.46
CA TYR A 161 10.44 -14.04 -29.32
C TYR A 161 9.65 -14.88 -28.30
N LEU A 162 8.45 -14.44 -27.91
CA LEU A 162 7.61 -15.17 -26.96
C LEU A 162 7.20 -16.55 -27.50
N ASP A 163 6.93 -16.69 -28.79
CA ASP A 163 6.58 -17.96 -29.44
C ASP A 163 7.72 -18.98 -29.43
N SER A 164 8.97 -18.49 -29.49
CA SER A 164 10.18 -19.33 -29.49
C SER A 164 10.73 -19.62 -28.10
N HIS A 165 10.59 -18.69 -27.15
CA HIS A 165 11.22 -18.76 -25.82
C HIS A 165 10.27 -19.08 -24.67
N CYS A 166 8.95 -19.04 -24.88
CA CYS A 166 8.02 -19.47 -23.85
C CYS A 166 7.84 -21.00 -23.83
N ALA A 167 7.64 -21.54 -22.63
CA ALA A 167 7.21 -22.92 -22.45
C ALA A 167 5.93 -23.19 -23.25
N LYS A 168 5.80 -24.38 -23.83
CA LYS A 168 4.59 -24.79 -24.56
C LYS A 168 3.67 -25.57 -23.64
N ASP A 169 2.36 -25.36 -23.77
CA ASP A 169 1.34 -26.15 -23.09
C ASP A 169 1.17 -27.53 -23.74
N GLU A 170 0.29 -28.36 -23.18
CA GLU A 170 -0.03 -29.69 -23.71
C GLU A 170 -0.56 -29.66 -25.16
N LEU A 171 -1.13 -28.52 -25.57
CA LEU A 171 -1.64 -28.28 -26.93
C LEU A 171 -0.58 -27.64 -27.84
N LYS A 172 0.70 -27.65 -27.43
CA LYS A 172 1.85 -27.05 -28.13
C LYS A 172 1.73 -25.54 -28.35
N ARG A 173 0.85 -24.85 -27.62
CA ARG A 173 0.71 -23.40 -27.68
C ARG A 173 1.70 -22.77 -26.70
N PRO A 174 2.37 -21.68 -27.08
CA PRO A 174 3.28 -21.00 -26.16
C PRO A 174 2.49 -20.41 -24.98
N ARG A 175 3.10 -20.46 -23.79
CA ARG A 175 2.51 -20.02 -22.51
C ARG A 175 2.72 -18.52 -22.30
N TRP A 176 2.31 -17.71 -23.26
CA TRP A 176 2.16 -16.28 -23.07
C TRP A 176 0.74 -15.82 -23.37
N ARG A 177 0.26 -14.79 -22.67
CA ARG A 177 -1.08 -14.23 -22.82
C ARG A 177 -1.04 -12.71 -22.76
N ILE A 178 -1.87 -12.07 -23.58
CA ILE A 178 -2.15 -10.64 -23.50
C ILE A 178 -3.64 -10.51 -23.22
N TRP A 179 -4.00 -10.02 -22.05
CA TRP A 179 -5.41 -9.95 -21.62
C TRP A 179 -5.81 -8.54 -21.17
N PRO A 180 -7.04 -8.10 -21.48
CA PRO A 180 -7.57 -6.87 -20.92
C PRO A 180 -7.87 -7.06 -19.43
N ILE A 181 -7.71 -6.02 -18.61
CA ILE A 181 -7.86 -6.09 -17.13
C ILE A 181 -9.28 -6.47 -16.64
N ASN A 182 -10.25 -6.40 -17.56
CA ASN A 182 -11.66 -6.74 -17.37
C ASN A 182 -12.08 -8.04 -18.09
N VAL A 183 -11.13 -8.91 -18.48
CA VAL A 183 -11.47 -10.21 -19.07
C VAL A 183 -12.28 -11.07 -18.08
N GLY A 184 -13.45 -11.56 -18.52
CA GLY A 184 -14.34 -12.38 -17.69
C GLY A 184 -13.95 -13.86 -17.62
N ASP A 185 -13.25 -14.37 -18.64
CA ASP A 185 -13.00 -15.81 -18.83
C ASP A 185 -11.64 -16.31 -18.30
N VAL A 186 -11.01 -15.60 -17.38
CA VAL A 186 -9.70 -16.00 -16.81
C VAL A 186 -9.77 -17.35 -16.11
N GLU A 187 -10.93 -17.69 -15.53
CA GLU A 187 -11.16 -18.94 -14.80
C GLU A 187 -10.99 -20.19 -15.67
N LYS A 188 -11.21 -20.06 -16.99
CA LYS A 188 -11.03 -21.16 -17.95
C LYS A 188 -9.56 -21.41 -18.28
N ALA A 189 -8.67 -20.49 -17.93
CA ALA A 189 -7.24 -20.61 -18.17
C ALA A 189 -6.53 -21.18 -16.93
N THR A 190 -6.41 -22.51 -16.88
CA THR A 190 -5.79 -23.25 -15.78
C THR A 190 -4.43 -22.67 -15.40
N GLY A 191 -4.26 -22.31 -14.13
CA GLY A 191 -3.02 -21.78 -13.57
C GLY A 191 -2.77 -20.28 -13.76
N TRP A 192 -3.55 -19.58 -14.59
CA TRP A 192 -3.33 -18.15 -14.86
C TRP A 192 -4.09 -17.20 -13.93
N LYS A 193 -5.19 -17.66 -13.33
CA LYS A 193 -5.99 -16.83 -12.41
C LYS A 193 -5.18 -16.14 -11.30
N PRO A 194 -4.34 -16.83 -10.50
CA PRO A 194 -3.58 -16.15 -9.45
C PRO A 194 -2.59 -15.11 -10.00
N VAL A 195 -1.96 -15.42 -11.14
CA VAL A 195 -1.02 -14.50 -11.81
C VAL A 195 -1.76 -13.26 -12.33
N PHE A 196 -2.94 -13.45 -12.90
CA PHE A 196 -3.77 -12.36 -13.40
C PHE A 196 -4.29 -11.46 -12.27
N ASP A 197 -4.77 -12.06 -11.18
CA ASP A 197 -5.24 -11.30 -10.02
C ASP A 197 -4.11 -10.47 -9.39
N ASP A 198 -2.90 -11.03 -9.28
CA ASP A 198 -1.69 -10.31 -8.82
C ASP A 198 -1.29 -9.18 -9.77
N ALA A 199 -1.20 -9.48 -11.07
CA ALA A 199 -0.90 -8.49 -12.11
C ALA A 199 -1.89 -7.33 -12.10
N LYS A 200 -3.19 -7.62 -11.93
CA LYS A 200 -4.25 -6.62 -11.84
C LYS A 200 -4.12 -5.76 -10.59
N ALA A 201 -3.78 -6.35 -9.45
CA ALA A 201 -3.58 -5.62 -8.20
C ALA A 201 -2.34 -4.71 -8.25
N GLU A 202 -1.26 -5.13 -8.89
CA GLU A 202 -0.06 -4.31 -9.07
C GLU A 202 -0.27 -3.22 -10.13
N ALA A 203 -0.91 -3.54 -11.25
CA ALA A 203 -1.27 -2.59 -12.29
C ALA A 203 -2.22 -1.49 -11.78
N ALA A 204 -3.13 -1.82 -10.85
CA ALA A 204 -4.00 -0.82 -10.22
C ALA A 204 -3.23 0.23 -9.40
N LYS A 205 -2.02 -0.10 -8.92
CA LYS A 205 -1.18 0.81 -8.12
C LYS A 205 -0.24 1.65 -8.98
N ALA A 206 0.35 1.05 -10.00
CA ALA A 206 1.43 1.65 -10.78
C ALA A 206 1.04 2.03 -12.22
N GLY A 207 -0.12 1.58 -12.69
CA GLY A 207 -0.65 1.84 -14.02
C GLY A 207 -0.55 0.64 -14.97
N VAL A 208 -1.29 0.75 -16.07
CA VAL A 208 -1.29 -0.18 -17.21
C VAL A 208 -0.60 0.46 -18.43
N PRO A 209 0.02 -0.33 -19.32
CA PRO A 209 0.05 -1.79 -19.35
C PRO A 209 1.07 -2.35 -18.37
N TRP A 210 0.87 -3.59 -17.94
CA TRP A 210 1.70 -4.29 -16.97
C TRP A 210 2.18 -5.63 -17.54
N ILE A 211 3.40 -6.03 -17.22
CA ILE A 211 4.00 -7.30 -17.65
C ILE A 211 4.46 -8.11 -16.45
N VAL A 212 4.11 -9.39 -16.46
CA VAL A 212 4.59 -10.39 -15.51
C VAL A 212 5.35 -11.46 -16.28
N VAL A 213 6.57 -11.72 -15.86
CA VAL A 213 7.44 -12.79 -16.38
C VAL A 213 7.59 -13.85 -15.30
N LEU A 214 7.30 -15.09 -15.67
CA LEU A 214 7.38 -16.26 -14.81
C LEU A 214 8.36 -17.28 -15.40
N ASP A 215 8.92 -18.11 -14.54
CA ASP A 215 9.66 -19.31 -14.95
C ASP A 215 8.70 -20.48 -15.30
N PRO A 216 9.20 -21.64 -15.79
CA PRO A 216 8.38 -22.80 -16.12
C PRO A 216 7.61 -23.36 -14.91
N SER A 217 8.13 -23.15 -13.69
CA SER A 217 7.49 -23.58 -12.45
C SER A 217 6.38 -22.63 -11.99
N GLY A 218 6.25 -21.46 -12.64
CA GLY A 218 5.29 -20.42 -12.28
C GLY A 218 5.82 -19.41 -11.26
N LYS A 219 7.12 -19.45 -10.91
CA LYS A 219 7.75 -18.47 -10.02
C LYS A 219 7.88 -17.13 -10.74
N LYS A 220 7.50 -16.05 -10.07
CA LYS A 220 7.63 -14.67 -10.58
C LYS A 220 9.10 -14.25 -10.69
N LEU A 221 9.55 -13.97 -11.91
CA LEU A 221 10.89 -13.46 -12.22
C LEU A 221 10.89 -11.93 -12.33
N ALA A 222 9.86 -11.36 -12.96
CA ALA A 222 9.66 -9.92 -13.06
C ALA A 222 8.18 -9.56 -13.02
N SER A 223 7.88 -8.38 -12.45
CA SER A 223 6.54 -7.79 -12.44
C SER A 223 6.69 -6.28 -12.43
N GLN A 224 6.35 -5.62 -13.54
CA GLN A 224 6.58 -4.20 -13.70
C GLN A 224 5.65 -3.59 -14.76
N VAL A 225 5.60 -2.25 -14.81
CA VAL A 225 4.97 -1.51 -15.90
C VAL A 225 5.65 -1.91 -17.22
N LEU A 226 4.85 -2.07 -18.27
CA LEU A 226 5.36 -2.39 -19.60
C LEU A 226 6.30 -1.26 -20.07
N PRO A 227 7.54 -1.60 -20.48
CA PRO A 227 8.46 -0.63 -21.07
C PRO A 227 7.86 0.13 -22.27
N GLU A 228 8.36 1.33 -22.54
CA GLU A 228 7.77 2.25 -23.53
C GLU A 228 8.04 1.86 -24.98
N SER A 229 9.02 0.98 -25.24
CA SER A 229 9.37 0.52 -26.58
C SER A 229 9.40 -1.00 -26.66
N ASP A 230 9.16 -1.52 -27.86
CA ASP A 230 9.30 -2.94 -28.17
C ASP A 230 10.73 -3.46 -27.91
N GLY A 231 11.75 -2.67 -28.23
CA GLY A 231 13.16 -2.97 -27.90
C GLY A 231 13.39 -3.16 -26.41
N ALA A 232 12.83 -2.29 -25.56
CA ALA A 232 12.97 -2.41 -24.11
C ALA A 232 12.16 -3.59 -23.53
N VAL A 233 11.02 -3.93 -24.15
CA VAL A 233 10.28 -5.17 -23.82
C VAL A 233 11.13 -6.40 -24.17
N LEU A 234 11.78 -6.42 -25.33
CA LEU A 234 12.67 -7.51 -25.72
C LEU A 234 13.87 -7.64 -24.79
N GLU A 235 14.52 -6.54 -24.42
CA GLU A 235 15.63 -6.57 -23.46
C GLU A 235 15.20 -7.15 -22.11
N LEU A 236 14.02 -6.77 -21.62
CA LEU A 236 13.44 -7.34 -20.40
C LEU A 236 13.21 -8.85 -20.54
N LEU A 237 12.66 -9.30 -21.67
CA LEU A 237 12.40 -10.72 -21.92
C LEU A 237 13.69 -11.52 -22.13
N GLN A 238 14.69 -10.96 -22.81
CA GLN A 238 15.99 -11.58 -23.07
C GLN A 238 16.83 -11.71 -21.80
N LYS A 239 16.68 -10.76 -20.86
CA LYS A 239 17.31 -10.83 -19.54
C LYS A 239 16.96 -12.12 -18.79
N TRP A 240 15.75 -12.64 -18.97
CA TRP A 240 15.27 -13.83 -18.25
C TRP A 240 15.19 -15.09 -19.13
N GLY A 241 14.93 -14.94 -20.43
CA GLY A 241 14.72 -16.04 -21.37
C GLY A 241 15.94 -16.41 -22.22
N GLY A 242 16.99 -15.59 -22.22
CA GLY A 242 18.15 -15.75 -23.11
C GLY A 242 18.04 -14.94 -24.41
N LYS A 243 19.06 -15.02 -25.26
CA LYS A 243 19.08 -14.38 -26.58
C LYS A 243 18.72 -15.35 -27.68
#